data_AF-V6IV76-F1
#
_entry.id   AF-V6IV76-F1
#
_cell.length_a   1.000
_cell.length_b   1.000
_cell.length_c   1.000
_cell.angle_alpha   90.00
_cell.angle_beta   90.00
_cell.angle_gamma   90.00
#
_symmetry.space_group_name_H-M   'P 1'
#
loop_
_entity.id
_entity.type
_entity.pdbx_description
1 polymer ?
#
loop_
_entity_poly.entity_id
_entity_poly.type
_entity_poly.pdbx_seq_one_letter_code
_entity_poly.pdbx_strand_id
1 'polypeptide(L)'
;MNRFAIYEEFNGQRRMPIDIKLPKKIIEAASIRDAVNAFSLRHNLEIVRSEELPEDDMRVAFRKTSIIGQTSNFIYYIRMLKYGELIEE
;
A
#
# COMPACT_ATOMS: atom_id res chain seq x y z
N MET A 1 -15.04 -11.27 2.47
CA MET A 1 -13.74 -10.83 1.90
C MET A 1 -13.59 -9.37 2.23
N ASN A 2 -12.47 -8.95 2.80
CA ASN A 2 -12.26 -7.56 3.24
C ASN A 2 -11.69 -6.74 2.08
N ARG A 3 -12.03 -5.45 2.03
CA ARG A 3 -11.49 -4.51 1.03
C ARG A 3 -10.44 -3.64 1.71
N PHE A 4 -9.27 -3.53 1.09
CA PHE A 4 -8.16 -2.72 1.58
C PHE A 4 -7.83 -1.65 0.56
N ALA A 5 -7.81 -0.40 1.00
CA ALA A 5 -7.38 0.73 0.20
C ALA A 5 -5.89 0.99 0.42
N ILE A 6 -5.19 1.26 -0.67
CA ILE A 6 -3.75 1.47 -0.73
C ILE A 6 -3.51 2.90 -1.21
N TYR A 7 -2.73 3.64 -0.45
CA TYR A 7 -2.40 5.04 -0.68
C TYR A 7 -0.89 5.17 -0.81
N GLU A 8 -0.43 5.91 -1.81
CA GLU A 8 1.00 6.14 -2.02
C GLU A 8 1.43 7.36 -1.19
N GLU A 9 2.32 7.13 -0.21
CA GLU A 9 2.84 8.18 0.67
C GLU A 9 4.20 8.70 0.16
N PHE A 10 5.00 7.82 -0.45
CA PHE A 10 6.28 8.17 -1.07
C PHE A 10 6.51 7.32 -2.31
N ASN A 11 6.80 7.96 -3.44
CA ASN A 11 6.90 7.30 -4.74
C ASN A 11 8.35 7.08 -5.22
N GLY A 12 9.34 7.25 -4.34
CA GLY A 12 10.76 7.20 -4.70
C GLY A 12 11.38 8.56 -5.03
N GLN A 13 10.57 9.57 -5.32
CA GLN A 13 11.05 10.92 -5.64
C GLN A 13 10.58 11.95 -4.61
N ARG A 14 9.30 11.90 -4.24
CA ARG A 14 8.70 12.87 -3.30
C ARG A 14 7.66 12.21 -2.42
N ARG A 15 7.39 12.86 -1.28
CA ARG A 15 6.25 12.53 -0.43
C ARG A 15 4.98 13.08 -1.07
N MET A 16 3.88 12.36 -0.86
CA MET A 16 2.55 12.75 -1.33
C MET A 16 1.60 12.81 -0.15
N PRO A 17 0.69 13.80 -0.12
CA PRO A 17 -0.38 13.80 0.87
C PRO A 17 -1.27 12.57 0.64
N ILE A 18 -1.64 11.90 1.73
CA ILE A 18 -2.61 10.81 1.69
C ILE A 18 -4.00 11.43 1.64
N ASP A 19 -4.65 11.36 0.47
CA ASP A 19 -6.07 11.68 0.34
C ASP A 19 -6.88 10.40 0.48
N ILE A 20 -7.58 10.26 1.62
CA ILE A 20 -8.34 9.05 1.97
C ILE A 20 -9.46 8.77 0.96
N LYS A 21 -9.96 9.80 0.26
CA LYS A 21 -11.03 9.65 -0.74
C LYS A 21 -10.54 9.05 -2.06
N LEU A 22 -9.24 9.12 -2.33
CA LEU A 22 -8.62 8.76 -3.60
C LEU A 22 -7.51 7.71 -3.40
N PRO A 23 -7.87 6.45 -3.10
CA PRO A 23 -6.89 5.39 -3.02
C PRO A 23 -6.26 5.12 -4.38
N LYS A 24 -4.96 4.83 -4.36
CA LYS A 24 -4.22 4.39 -5.55
C LYS A 24 -4.74 3.05 -6.06
N LYS A 25 -5.16 2.20 -5.14
CA LYS A 25 -5.70 0.87 -5.46
C LYS A 25 -6.59 0.36 -4.33
N ILE A 26 -7.61 -0.42 -4.69
CA ILE A 26 -8.38 -1.25 -3.77
C ILE A 26 -8.07 -2.71 -4.07
N ILE A 27 -7.81 -3.50 -3.03
CA ILE A 27 -7.56 -4.95 -3.10
C ILE A 27 -8.53 -5.69 -2.17
N GLU A 28 -9.06 -6.81 -2.64
CA GLU A 28 -9.81 -7.74 -1.81
C GLU A 28 -8.87 -8.81 -1.25
N ALA A 29 -8.89 -8.99 0.07
CA ALA A 29 -8.06 -9.99 0.74
C ALA A 29 -8.71 -10.48 2.05
N ALA A 30 -8.18 -11.54 2.64
CA ALA A 30 -8.64 -12.02 3.94
C ALA A 30 -8.11 -11.14 5.08
N SER A 31 -6.83 -10.75 5.03
CA SER A 31 -6.17 -9.89 6.01
C SER A 31 -5.36 -8.75 5.35
N ILE A 32 -4.95 -7.76 6.15
CA ILE A 32 -4.08 -6.68 5.67
C ILE A 32 -2.72 -7.22 5.20
N ARG A 33 -2.19 -8.26 5.86
CA ARG A 33 -0.95 -8.93 5.45
C ARG A 33 -1.10 -9.61 4.09
N ASP A 34 -2.25 -10.23 3.83
CA ASP A 34 -2.55 -10.82 2.52
C ASP A 34 -2.67 -9.74 1.44
N ALA A 35 -3.28 -8.59 1.75
CA ALA A 35 -3.37 -7.46 0.84
C ALA A 35 -1.98 -6.90 0.49
N VAL A 36 -1.11 -6.74 1.49
CA VAL A 36 0.29 -6.30 1.32
C VAL A 36 1.07 -7.28 0.45
N ASN A 37 0.98 -8.58 0.73
CA ASN A 37 1.67 -9.61 -0.04
C ASN A 37 1.16 -9.67 -1.49
N ALA A 38 -0.15 -9.58 -1.69
CA ALA A 38 -0.74 -9.53 -3.03
C ALA A 38 -0.28 -8.30 -3.81
N PHE A 39 -0.20 -7.14 -3.16
CA PHE A 39 0.32 -5.91 -3.76
C PHE A 39 1.81 -6.04 -4.12
N SER A 40 2.63 -6.54 -3.19
CA SER A 40 4.06 -6.81 -3.40
C SER A 40 4.30 -7.68 -4.64
N LEU A 41 3.62 -8.83 -4.71
CA LEU A 41 3.77 -9.79 -5.82
C LEU A 41 3.32 -9.18 -7.15
N ARG A 42 2.16 -8.52 -7.17
CA ARG A 42 1.60 -7.92 -8.39
C ARG A 42 2.51 -6.83 -8.97
N HIS A 43 3.21 -6.08 -8.12
CA HIS A 43 4.03 -4.96 -8.54
C HIS A 43 5.54 -5.28 -8.59
N ASN A 44 5.92 -6.52 -8.30
CA ASN A 44 7.31 -6.98 -8.18
C ASN A 44 8.12 -6.09 -7.23
N LEU A 45 7.61 -5.92 -6.01
CA LEU A 45 8.18 -5.09 -4.96
C LEU A 45 8.63 -5.96 -3.78
N GLU A 46 9.83 -5.71 -3.27
CA GLU A 46 10.33 -6.29 -2.03
C GLU A 46 9.76 -5.53 -0.82
N ILE A 47 9.23 -6.23 0.19
CA ILE A 47 8.80 -5.62 1.45
C ILE A 47 10.04 -5.40 2.32
N VAL A 48 10.42 -4.15 2.57
CA VAL A 48 11.61 -3.79 3.37
C VAL A 48 11.25 -3.66 4.85
N ARG A 49 10.10 -3.04 5.14
CA ARG A 49 9.60 -2.82 6.50
C ARG A 49 8.10 -2.67 6.49
N SER A 50 7.43 -3.24 7.49
CA SER A 50 6.04 -2.96 7.81
C SER A 50 5.94 -2.38 9.21
N GLU A 51 4.99 -1.47 9.39
CA GLU A 51 4.62 -0.86 10.66
C GLU A 51 3.10 -0.98 10.79
N GLU A 52 2.65 -1.71 11.81
CA GLU A 52 1.24 -1.77 12.17
C GLU A 52 0.85 -0.46 12.86
N LEU A 53 -0.25 0.12 12.39
CA LEU A 53 -0.81 1.37 12.90
C LEU A 53 -2.14 1.06 13.63
N PRO A 54 -2.69 1.99 14.41
CA PRO A 54 -4.01 1.83 15.02
C PRO A 54 -5.09 1.53 13.97
N GLU A 55 -6.23 0.98 14.41
CA GLU A 55 -7.41 0.70 13.57
C GLU A 55 -7.19 -0.29 12.41
N ASP A 56 -6.30 -1.27 12.58
CA ASP A 56 -5.98 -2.30 11.57
C ASP A 56 -5.35 -1.71 10.28
N ASP A 57 -4.69 -0.57 10.43
CA ASP A 57 -3.93 0.07 9.35
C ASP A 57 -2.47 -0.40 9.33
N MET A 58 -1.81 -0.20 8.20
CA MET A 58 -0.39 -0.54 8.05
C MET A 58 0.32 0.45 7.13
N ARG A 59 1.53 0.85 7.53
CA ARG A 59 2.47 1.53 6.64
C ARG A 59 3.53 0.53 6.21
N VAL A 60 3.78 0.44 4.91
CA VAL A 60 4.73 -0.51 4.33
C VAL A 60 5.72 0.21 3.44
N ALA A 61 7.00 0.01 3.73
CA ALA A 61 8.11 0.42 2.90
C ALA A 61 8.47 -0.71 1.94
N PHE A 62 8.48 -0.40 0.65
CA PHE A 62 8.85 -1.32 -0.41
C PHE A 62 10.13 -0.87 -1.12
N ARG A 63 10.81 -1.82 -1.74
CA ARG A 63 11.93 -1.58 -2.65
C ARG A 63 11.67 -2.24 -3.99
N LYS A 64 12.07 -1.54 -5.05
CA LYS A 64 12.15 -2.10 -6.39
C LYS A 64 13.59 -2.01 -6.88
N THR A 65 14.14 -3.14 -7.31
CA THR A 65 15.45 -3.19 -7.95
C THR A 65 15.24 -3.40 -9.44
N SER A 66 15.75 -2.48 -10.25
CA SER A 66 15.71 -2.62 -11.71
C SER A 66 16.74 -3.64 -12.19
N ILE A 67 16.61 -4.07 -13.45
CA ILE A 67 17.53 -5.03 -14.08
C ILE A 67 18.97 -4.51 -14.13
N ILE A 68 19.14 -3.18 -14.16
CA ILE A 68 20.45 -2.49 -14.14
C ILE A 68 20.95 -2.20 -12.72
N GLY A 69 20.33 -2.76 -11.69
CA GLY A 69 20.76 -2.64 -10.29
C GLY A 69 20.36 -1.34 -9.59
N GLN A 70 19.59 -0.45 -10.24
CA GLN A 70 19.10 0.76 -9.57
C GLN A 70 17.96 0.41 -8.62
N THR A 71 18.06 0.89 -7.38
CA THR A 71 17.04 0.69 -6.35
C THR A 71 16.17 1.93 -6.18
N SER A 72 14.85 1.74 -6.09
CA SER A 72 13.91 2.79 -5.70
C SER A 72 13.10 2.32 -4.49
N ASN A 73 12.88 3.23 -3.54
CA ASN A 73 12.11 2.94 -2.33
C ASN A 73 10.73 3.61 -2.42
N PHE A 74 9.71 2.93 -1.94
CA PHE A 74 8.33 3.40 -1.93
C PHE A 74 7.75 3.24 -0.53
N ILE A 75 6.82 4.10 -0.15
CA ILE A 75 6.07 3.97 1.10
C ILE A 75 4.60 4.04 0.74
N TYR A 76 3.86 3.02 1.17
CA TYR A 76 2.41 2.98 1.03
C TYR A 76 1.76 2.88 2.41
N TYR A 77 0.63 3.56 2.54
CA TYR A 77 -0.30 3.42 3.65
C TYR A 77 -1.47 2.57 3.19
N ILE A 78 -1.84 1.58 3.99
CA ILE A 78 -2.83 0.56 3.65
C ILE A 78 -3.81 0.49 4.80
N ARG A 79 -5.10 0.55 4.50
CA ARG A 79 -6.16 0.49 5.51
C ARG A 79 -7.32 -0.37 5.06
N MET A 80 -8.00 -0.97 6.03
CA MET A 80 -9.27 -1.64 5.76
C MET A 80 -10.35 -0.60 5.48
N LEU A 81 -11.17 -0.86 4.47
CA LEU A 81 -12.35 -0.06 4.16
C LEU A 81 -13.53 -0.53 5.00
N LYS A 82 -14.13 0.40 5.74
CA LYS A 82 -15.32 0.14 6.54
C LYS A 82 -16.56 0.21 5.64
N TYR A 83 -17.59 -0.55 5.98
CA TYR A 83 -18.82 -0.61 5.19
C TYR A 83 -19.48 0.78 5.11
N GLY A 84 -19.73 1.28 3.90
CA GLY A 84 -20.35 2.58 3.66
C GLY A 84 -19.38 3.75 3.45
N GLU A 85 -18.05 3.53 3.44
CA GLU A 85 -17.10 4.58 3.03
C GLU A 85 -17.24 4.88 1.54
N LEU A 86 -17.56 6.15 1.22
CA LEU A 86 -17.58 6.66 -0.16
C LEU A 86 -16.14 6.87 -0.62
N ILE A 87 -15.76 6.14 -1.66
CA ILE A 87 -14.46 6.23 -2.30
C ILE A 87 -14.69 6.60 -3.76
N GLU A 88 -13.94 7.57 -4.24
CA GLU A 88 -13.93 7.94 -5.65
C GLU A 88 -12.91 7.01 -6.34
N GLU A 89 -13.38 6.23 -7.33
CA GLU A 89 -12.55 5.27 -8.10
C GLU A 89 -11.85 5.92 -9.30
#